data_AF-A0A920EWD0-F1
#
_entry.id   AF-A0A920EWD0-F1
#
_cell.length_a   1.000
_cell.length_b   1.000
_cell.length_c   1.000
_cell.angle_alpha   90.00
_cell.angle_beta   90.00
_cell.angle_gamma   90.00
#
_symmetry.space_group_name_H-M   'P 1'
#
loop_
_entity.id
_entity.type
_entity.pdbx_description
1 polymer ?
#
loop_
_entity_poly.entity_id
_entity_poly.type
_entity_poly.pdbx_seq_one_letter_code
_entity_poly.pdbx_strand_id
1 'polypeptide(L)'
;MKINELKSTLTSNKKNKRRGRGSGSGLGKTSGRGVKGQKSRSGVSINGFEGGQMPFYRRLPKRGFKNPFKIKTQNISFTMINNIIKKYKIDPEQIKEDELFNKKIFKRSKGNLKLLNVGKPRKTN
;
A
#
# COMPACT_ATOMS: atom_id res chain seq x y z
N MET A 1 33.20 -12.31 1.14
CA MET A 1 32.38 -12.80 0.02
C MET A 1 32.97 -12.25 -1.27
N LYS A 2 33.13 -13.07 -2.31
CA LYS A 2 33.60 -12.59 -3.61
C LYS A 2 32.44 -11.98 -4.39
N ILE A 3 32.72 -10.97 -5.22
CA ILE A 3 31.68 -10.18 -5.92
C ILE A 3 30.86 -11.02 -6.90
N ASN A 4 31.44 -12.10 -7.44
CA ASN A 4 30.85 -13.01 -8.42
C ASN A 4 29.90 -14.07 -7.82
N GLU A 5 29.87 -14.21 -6.50
CA GLU A 5 29.09 -15.24 -5.80
C GLU A 5 27.79 -14.68 -5.18
N LEU A 6 27.56 -13.37 -5.29
CA LEU A 6 26.37 -12.70 -4.78
C LEU A 6 25.15 -13.08 -5.61
N LYS A 7 24.22 -13.83 -5.02
CA LYS A 7 22.93 -14.18 -5.60
C LYS A 7 21.80 -13.53 -4.81
N SER A 8 20.75 -13.13 -5.51
CA SER A 8 19.52 -12.67 -4.88
C SER A 8 18.79 -13.85 -4.19
N THR A 9 17.89 -13.57 -3.25
CA THR A 9 17.05 -14.61 -2.65
C THR A 9 16.23 -15.34 -3.73
N LEU A 10 16.01 -16.65 -3.53
CA LEU A 10 15.40 -17.57 -4.51
C LEU A 10 14.08 -17.07 -5.11
N THR A 11 13.33 -16.25 -4.38
CA THR A 11 12.00 -15.78 -4.77
C THR A 11 11.96 -14.35 -5.31
N SER A 12 13.06 -13.59 -5.23
CA SER A 12 13.10 -12.17 -5.60
C SER A 12 12.97 -11.94 -7.11
N ASN A 13 13.56 -12.81 -7.94
CA ASN A 13 13.63 -12.63 -9.38
C ASN A 13 12.90 -13.74 -10.13
N LYS A 14 11.58 -13.60 -10.27
CA LYS A 14 10.77 -14.50 -11.12
C LYS A 14 11.03 -14.21 -12.59
N LYS A 15 11.30 -15.24 -13.39
CA LYS A 15 11.52 -15.11 -14.85
C LYS A 15 10.26 -14.58 -15.53
N ASN A 16 10.40 -13.50 -16.31
CA ASN A 16 9.32 -12.95 -17.11
C ASN A 16 8.95 -13.90 -18.26
N LYS A 17 7.65 -14.01 -18.56
CA LYS A 17 7.15 -14.80 -19.69
C LYS A 17 7.43 -14.06 -21.00
N ARG A 18 8.34 -14.58 -21.83
CA ARG A 18 8.60 -14.07 -23.18
C ARG A 18 7.55 -14.59 -24.15
N ARG A 19 6.69 -13.71 -24.66
CA ARG A 19 5.57 -14.06 -25.55
C ARG A 19 6.05 -14.20 -27.00
N GLY A 20 5.38 -15.03 -27.81
CA GLY A 20 5.64 -15.16 -29.25
C GLY A 20 6.93 -15.90 -29.61
N ARG A 21 7.46 -16.76 -28.72
CA ARG A 21 8.74 -17.48 -28.90
C ARG A 21 8.52 -18.99 -29.05
N GLY A 22 7.82 -19.39 -30.11
CA GLY A 22 7.58 -20.80 -30.46
C GLY A 22 6.50 -21.50 -29.62
N SER A 23 6.00 -22.63 -30.12
CA SER A 23 4.93 -23.42 -29.49
C SER A 23 5.34 -24.00 -28.13
N GLY A 24 6.58 -24.47 -27.98
CA GLY A 24 7.10 -25.03 -26.73
C GLY A 24 7.10 -24.06 -25.53
N SER A 25 6.98 -22.75 -25.77
CA SER A 25 6.87 -21.73 -24.70
C SER A 25 5.47 -21.65 -24.06
N GLY A 26 4.45 -22.31 -24.64
CA GLY A 26 3.05 -22.20 -24.22
C GLY A 26 2.37 -20.87 -24.61
N LEU A 27 3.12 -19.86 -25.05
CA LEU A 27 2.63 -18.55 -25.47
C LEU A 27 3.11 -18.18 -26.88
N GLY A 28 3.31 -19.18 -27.75
CA GLY A 28 3.80 -18.99 -29.12
C GLY A 28 2.76 -18.38 -30.05
N LYS A 29 1.82 -19.20 -30.52
CA LYS A 29 0.93 -18.88 -31.65
C LYS A 29 0.12 -17.58 -31.49
N THR A 30 -0.46 -17.34 -30.31
CA THR A 30 -1.34 -16.19 -30.07
C THR A 30 -0.81 -15.22 -29.02
N SER A 31 0.39 -15.48 -28.47
CA SER A 31 0.96 -14.66 -27.39
C SER A 31 0.03 -14.44 -26.18
N GLY A 32 -0.92 -15.35 -25.96
CA GLY A 32 -1.94 -15.27 -24.90
C GLY A 32 -3.05 -14.26 -25.17
N ARG A 33 -3.24 -13.80 -26.41
CA ARG A 33 -4.27 -12.79 -26.77
C ARG A 33 -5.56 -13.39 -27.35
N GLY A 34 -5.61 -14.70 -27.58
CA GLY A 34 -6.73 -15.38 -28.23
C GLY A 34 -6.70 -15.28 -29.77
N VAL A 35 -7.85 -15.46 -30.41
CA VAL A 35 -8.00 -15.52 -31.88
C VAL A 35 -8.42 -14.13 -32.42
N LYS A 36 -9.23 -14.04 -33.48
CA LYS A 36 -9.52 -12.82 -34.26
C LYS A 36 -10.55 -11.88 -33.59
N GLY A 37 -10.37 -11.57 -32.30
CA GLY A 37 -11.18 -10.59 -31.57
C GLY A 37 -10.56 -9.18 -31.54
N GLN A 38 -11.34 -8.18 -31.13
CA GLN A 38 -10.84 -6.79 -30.99
C GLN A 38 -9.57 -6.73 -30.11
N LYS A 39 -9.58 -7.36 -28.93
CA LYS A 39 -8.45 -7.39 -27.98
C LYS A 39 -7.17 -8.06 -28.50
N SER A 40 -7.22 -8.82 -29.59
CA SER A 40 -6.00 -9.41 -30.17
C SER A 40 -5.23 -8.46 -31.07
N ARG A 41 -5.85 -7.34 -31.49
CA ARG A 41 -5.22 -6.30 -32.33
C ARG A 41 -4.47 -5.26 -31.49
N SER A 42 -3.56 -4.52 -32.12
CA SER A 42 -2.86 -3.38 -31.50
C SER A 42 -3.82 -2.20 -31.29
N GLY A 43 -3.50 -1.32 -30.33
CA GLY A 43 -4.20 -0.04 -30.16
C GLY A 43 -5.58 -0.09 -29.48
N VAL A 44 -6.04 -1.26 -29.02
CA VAL A 44 -7.38 -1.38 -28.42
C VAL A 44 -7.37 -0.99 -26.94
N SER A 45 -8.07 0.10 -26.61
CA SER A 45 -8.30 0.58 -25.24
C SER A 45 -9.75 0.32 -24.80
N ILE A 46 -10.02 -0.86 -24.24
CA ILE A 46 -11.36 -1.24 -23.70
C ILE A 46 -11.47 -0.89 -22.20
N ASN A 47 -10.48 -0.19 -21.63
CA ASN A 47 -10.47 0.12 -20.21
C ASN A 47 -11.67 1.02 -19.84
N GLY A 48 -12.64 0.44 -19.14
CA GLY A 48 -13.88 1.13 -18.74
C GLY A 48 -15.03 1.09 -19.75
N PHE A 49 -14.92 0.31 -20.83
CA PHE A 49 -16.02 0.09 -21.78
C PHE A 49 -16.88 -1.11 -21.38
N GLU A 50 -18.18 -0.88 -21.20
CA GLU A 50 -19.19 -1.89 -20.76
C GLU A 50 -20.07 -2.36 -21.93
N GLY A 51 -19.55 -2.44 -23.16
CA GLY A 51 -20.28 -3.03 -24.29
C GLY A 51 -21.39 -2.15 -24.88
N GLY A 52 -21.33 -0.83 -24.67
CA GLY A 52 -22.36 0.14 -25.09
C GLY A 52 -23.33 0.51 -23.97
N GLN A 53 -23.31 -0.22 -22.85
CA GLN A 53 -24.01 0.18 -21.64
C GLN A 53 -23.39 1.47 -21.06
N MET A 54 -24.20 2.35 -20.49
CA MET A 54 -23.71 3.56 -19.81
C MET A 54 -22.76 3.16 -18.66
N PRO A 55 -21.49 3.59 -18.61
CA PRO A 55 -20.56 3.08 -17.61
C PRO A 55 -20.98 3.35 -16.16
N PHE A 56 -20.61 2.48 -15.23
CA PHE A 56 -21.02 2.58 -13.82
C PHE A 56 -20.70 3.93 -13.17
N TYR A 57 -19.53 4.50 -13.48
CA TYR A 57 -19.11 5.82 -12.96
C TYR A 57 -19.95 6.99 -13.50
N ARG A 58 -20.74 6.78 -14.56
CA ARG A 58 -21.75 7.74 -15.05
C ARG A 58 -23.15 7.45 -14.51
N ARG A 59 -23.46 6.18 -14.21
CA ARG A 59 -24.76 5.78 -13.62
C ARG A 59 -24.93 6.29 -12.20
N LEU A 60 -23.88 6.18 -11.39
CA LEU A 60 -23.95 6.63 -10.01
C LEU A 60 -23.80 8.15 -9.93
N PRO A 61 -24.63 8.82 -9.10
CA PRO A 61 -24.43 10.24 -8.84
C PRO A 61 -23.10 10.47 -8.12
N LYS A 62 -22.44 11.61 -8.40
CA LYS A 62 -21.29 12.05 -7.60
C LYS A 62 -21.80 12.38 -6.19
N ARG A 63 -21.18 11.79 -5.15
CA ARG A 63 -21.57 11.98 -3.76
C ARG A 63 -20.51 12.75 -2.99
N GLY A 64 -20.97 13.73 -2.21
CA GLY A 64 -20.14 14.53 -1.29
C GLY A 64 -19.13 15.43 -2.00
N PHE A 65 -18.17 15.93 -1.23
CA PHE A 65 -17.06 16.76 -1.69
C PHE A 65 -15.78 16.38 -0.92
N LYS A 66 -14.62 16.71 -1.49
CA LYS A 66 -13.33 16.56 -0.79
C LYS A 66 -13.02 17.87 -0.05
N ASN A 67 -13.05 17.85 1.27
CA ASN A 67 -12.66 19.01 2.08
C ASN A 67 -11.15 19.30 1.94
N PRO A 68 -10.73 20.45 1.35
CA PRO A 68 -9.31 20.81 1.21
C PRO A 68 -8.69 21.23 2.54
N PHE A 69 -9.48 21.72 3.50
CA PHE A 69 -9.05 22.19 4.82
C PHE A 69 -9.05 21.07 5.88
N LYS A 70 -9.15 19.80 5.47
CA LYS A 70 -9.15 18.68 6.41
C LYS A 70 -7.82 18.62 7.17
N ILE A 71 -7.87 18.87 8.47
CA ILE A 71 -6.74 18.68 9.37
C ILE A 71 -6.36 17.20 9.33
N LYS A 72 -5.12 16.93 8.94
CA LYS A 72 -4.57 15.58 8.96
C LYS A 72 -4.11 15.29 10.40
N THR A 73 -4.63 14.22 10.98
CA THR A 73 -4.24 13.80 12.34
C THR A 73 -3.54 12.46 12.30
N GLN A 74 -2.57 12.29 13.17
CA GLN A 74 -1.91 11.01 13.42
C GLN A 74 -2.47 10.41 14.71
N ASN A 75 -2.96 9.18 14.65
CA ASN A 75 -3.60 8.56 15.79
C ASN A 75 -2.58 7.81 16.65
N ILE A 76 -2.71 7.93 17.97
CA ILE A 76 -1.97 7.15 18.97
C ILE A 76 -2.96 6.50 19.95
N SER A 77 -2.70 5.27 20.37
CA SER A 77 -3.55 4.52 21.32
C SER A 77 -2.78 4.17 22.60
N PHE A 78 -3.51 3.87 23.68
CA PHE A 78 -2.91 3.40 24.93
C PHE A 78 -2.11 2.11 24.75
N THR A 79 -2.58 1.18 23.89
CA THR A 79 -1.82 -0.02 23.54
C THR A 79 -0.46 0.29 22.92
N MET A 80 -0.42 1.27 22.01
CA MET A 80 0.81 1.68 21.33
C MET A 80 1.78 2.34 22.31
N ILE A 81 1.28 3.22 23.18
CA ILE A 81 2.08 3.86 24.24
C ILE A 81 2.70 2.82 25.16
N ASN A 82 1.91 1.83 25.62
CA ASN A 82 2.42 0.75 26.47
C ASN A 82 3.56 -0.05 25.78
N ASN A 83 3.43 -0.33 24.48
CA ASN A 83 4.47 -1.02 23.71
C ASN A 83 5.74 -0.15 23.55
N ILE A 84 5.57 1.16 23.36
CA ILE A 84 6.67 2.11 23.28
C ILE A 84 7.43 2.17 24.61
N ILE A 85 6.73 2.32 25.73
CA ILE A 85 7.32 2.34 27.08
C ILE A 85 8.13 1.06 27.32
N LYS A 86 7.56 -0.12 27.01
CA LYS A 86 8.26 -1.41 27.17
C LYS A 86 9.51 -1.51 26.29
N LYS A 87 9.43 -1.07 25.03
CA LYS A 87 10.51 -1.23 24.06
C LYS A 87 11.65 -0.25 24.27
N TYR A 88 11.34 1.00 24.64
CA TYR A 88 12.30 2.10 24.74
C TYR A 88 12.64 2.48 26.19
N LYS A 89 12.10 1.78 27.20
CA LYS A 89 12.28 2.04 28.63
C LYS A 89 12.12 3.54 28.97
N ILE A 90 11.06 4.15 28.44
CA ILE A 90 10.76 5.56 28.64
C ILE A 90 9.96 5.72 29.93
N ASP A 91 10.29 6.72 30.74
CA ASP A 91 9.54 7.05 31.94
C ASP A 91 8.13 7.55 31.59
N PRO A 92 7.08 7.02 32.23
CA PRO A 92 5.69 7.32 31.87
C PRO A 92 5.31 8.79 32.11
N GLU A 93 6.03 9.50 33.00
CA GLU A 93 5.75 10.90 33.36
C GLU A 93 6.29 11.92 32.34
N GLN A 94 7.27 11.55 31.51
CA GLN A 94 7.96 12.49 30.61
C GLN A 94 7.50 12.41 29.13
N ILE A 95 6.43 11.68 28.82
CA ILE A 95 6.01 11.46 27.43
C ILE A 95 5.37 12.72 26.83
N LYS A 96 6.18 13.54 26.15
CA LYS A 96 5.73 14.66 25.32
C LYS A 96 5.66 14.29 23.83
N GLU A 97 4.87 15.03 23.07
CA GLU A 97 4.73 14.85 21.61
C GLU A 97 6.08 14.97 20.90
N ASP A 98 6.86 16.00 21.23
CA ASP A 98 8.17 16.27 20.61
C ASP A 98 9.17 15.12 20.79
N GLU A 99 9.14 14.46 21.96
CA GLU A 99 10.02 13.33 22.22
C GLU A 99 9.74 12.13 21.32
N LEU A 100 8.47 11.88 20.98
CA LEU A 100 8.06 10.76 20.14
C LEU A 100 8.56 10.93 18.70
N PHE A 101 8.63 12.18 18.23
CA PHE A 101 9.18 12.52 16.92
C PHE A 101 10.72 12.55 16.95
N ASN A 102 11.34 13.11 17.98
CA ASN A 102 12.80 13.14 18.14
C ASN A 102 13.41 11.74 18.25
N LYS A 103 12.77 10.84 19.01
CA LYS A 103 13.16 9.42 19.11
C LYS A 103 12.84 8.61 17.84
N LYS A 104 12.32 9.24 16.78
CA LYS A 104 11.91 8.63 15.49
C LYS A 104 10.94 7.45 15.65
N ILE A 105 10.21 7.40 16.75
CA ILE A 105 9.15 6.40 16.97
C ILE A 105 8.06 6.62 15.92
N PHE A 106 7.76 7.88 15.65
CA PHE A 106 6.96 8.29 14.50
C PHE A 106 7.87 8.82 13.38
N LYS A 107 7.70 8.28 12.17
CA LYS A 107 8.62 8.54 11.04
C LYS A 107 8.45 9.90 10.36
N ARG A 108 7.22 10.44 10.33
CA ARG A 108 6.86 11.77 9.80
C ARG A 108 5.56 12.21 10.45
N SER A 109 5.46 13.47 10.89
CA SER A 109 4.18 14.03 11.33
C SER A 109 3.26 14.12 10.12
N LYS A 110 2.13 13.42 10.18
CA LYS A 110 1.05 13.61 9.18
C LYS A 110 0.24 14.88 9.49
N GLY A 111 0.51 15.56 10.60
CA GLY A 111 -0.19 16.69 11.22
C GLY A 111 -0.32 16.42 12.72
N ASN A 112 -1.35 16.95 13.38
CA ASN A 112 -1.51 16.89 14.85
C ASN A 112 -1.63 15.46 15.38
N LEU A 113 -1.11 15.18 16.58
CA LEU A 113 -1.29 13.91 17.27
C LEU A 113 -2.67 13.83 17.96
N LYS A 114 -3.41 12.75 17.73
CA LYS A 114 -4.72 12.47 18.36
C LYS A 114 -4.64 11.20 19.20
N LEU A 115 -4.82 11.33 20.52
CA LEU A 115 -4.97 10.19 21.42
C LEU A 115 -6.35 9.56 21.26
N LEU A 116 -6.37 8.24 21.04
CA LEU A 116 -7.57 7.43 20.95
C LEU A 116 -7.71 6.54 22.18
N ASN A 117 -8.95 6.44 22.68
CA ASN A 117 -9.30 5.53 23.77
C ASN A 117 -9.41 4.08 23.26
N VAL A 118 -8.27 3.50 22.89
CA VAL A 118 -8.17 2.10 22.44
C VAL A 118 -7.15 1.38 23.31
N GLY A 119 -7.64 0.38 24.05
CA GLY A 119 -6.87 -0.35 25.05
C GLY A 119 -7.01 0.22 26.45
N LYS A 120 -6.44 -0.50 27.42
CA LYS A 120 -6.43 -0.06 28.82
C LYS A 120 -5.15 0.76 29.09
N PRO A 121 -5.25 1.91 29.76
CA PRO A 121 -4.07 2.57 30.29
C PRO A 121 -3.37 1.62 31.27
N ARG A 122 -2.03 1.67 31.29
CA ARG A 122 -1.28 0.90 32.28
C ARG A 122 -1.59 1.51 33.65
N LYS A 123 -2.25 0.73 34.52
CA LYS A 123 -2.42 1.11 35.92
C LYS A 123 -1.03 1.12 36.56
N THR A 124 -0.60 2.28 37.01
CA THR A 124 0.45 2.40 38.02
C THR A 124 -0.19 2.09 39.36
N ASN A 125 0.41 1.17 40.12
CA ASN A 125 0.09 1.03 41.54
C ASN A 125 0.61 2.25 42.29
#